data_AF-A0A2V7F823-F1
#
_entry.id   AF-A0A2V7F823-F1
#
_cell.length_a   1.000
_cell.length_b   1.000
_cell.length_c   1.000
_cell.angle_alpha   90.00
_cell.angle_beta   90.00
_cell.angle_gamma   90.00
#
_symmetry.space_group_name_H-M   'P 1'
#
loop_
_entity.id
_entity.type
_entity.pdbx_description
1 polymer ?
#
loop_
_entity_poly.entity_id
_entity_poly.type
_entity_poly.pdbx_seq_one_letter_code
_entity_poly.pdbx_strand_id
1 'polypeptide(L)'
;MGGPDMARRVTWGAPIWPPYPPTFGAPQQSCGAPLSAVPRYTAGRRASGRTARHAQEAAMHRRWTSMVSATLVALTILAAARADAQDRSRTKEVVVGLGAEPRTMLAATIVDWTTNNMLEHIYDRLLDRDAKTFKPKPMLATEWKIVNDTTWEFKLRRGVKFHNGEPFTAASVKATIDYALDPASKSHFATAAYWGLVKDVQVVDDYTVRFVTKQPWPNLVDSASLTNSLIMPAKALKELGPAKLADKPIGTGPFKFVEWRRDERLVLERNPDYWQGPADVSRVTFRFIPEFSARMAALLSGEIDIMKDVPPHA
;
A
#
# COMPACT_ATOMS: atom_id res chain seq x y z
N MET A 1 -9.93 66.67 15.06
CA MET A 1 -8.94 65.60 15.33
C MET A 1 -9.55 64.30 14.82
N GLY A 2 -9.04 63.55 13.85
CA GLY A 2 -7.83 63.63 13.04
C GLY A 2 -7.60 62.23 12.45
N GLY A 3 -7.55 62.14 11.12
CA GLY A 3 -6.76 61.15 10.35
C GLY A 3 -7.21 59.68 10.31
N PRO A 4 -6.80 58.91 9.28
CA PRO A 4 -7.69 57.98 8.58
C PRO A 4 -7.24 56.51 8.56
N ASP A 5 -8.19 55.69 8.08
CA ASP A 5 -8.08 54.32 7.60
C ASP A 5 -6.83 54.05 6.75
N MET A 6 -6.05 53.03 7.13
CA MET A 6 -4.95 52.49 6.31
C MET A 6 -5.22 51.04 5.93
N ALA A 7 -5.69 50.86 4.70
CA ALA A 7 -5.63 49.60 3.97
C ALA A 7 -4.16 49.24 3.69
N ARG A 8 -3.68 48.11 4.23
CA ARG A 8 -2.40 47.51 3.83
C ARG A 8 -2.63 46.37 2.84
N ARG A 9 -2.37 46.66 1.57
CA ARG A 9 -2.16 45.64 0.52
C ARG A 9 -0.85 44.90 0.80
N VAL A 10 -0.91 43.58 0.92
CA VAL A 10 0.25 42.70 0.92
C VAL A 10 0.48 42.22 -0.51
N THR A 11 1.54 42.74 -1.14
CA THR A 11 2.06 42.28 -2.43
C THR A 11 3.05 41.15 -2.19
N TRP A 12 2.79 39.96 -2.72
CA TRP A 12 3.75 38.85 -2.76
C TRP A 12 4.71 39.06 -3.93
N GLY A 13 6.00 39.29 -3.63
CA GLY A 13 7.07 39.30 -4.63
C GLY A 13 7.46 37.88 -5.05
N ALA A 14 7.63 37.65 -6.35
CA ALA A 14 8.10 36.38 -6.91
C ALA A 14 9.59 36.14 -6.61
N PRO A 15 10.04 34.89 -6.36
CA PRO A 15 11.46 34.59 -6.21
C PRO A 15 12.18 34.54 -7.57
N ILE A 16 13.29 35.25 -7.64
CA ILE A 16 14.28 35.24 -8.73
C ILE A 16 15.24 34.05 -8.55
N TRP A 17 15.42 33.23 -9.59
CA TRP A 17 16.45 32.18 -9.63
C TRP A 17 17.74 32.72 -10.27
N PRO A 18 18.94 32.43 -9.73
CA PRO A 18 20.20 32.74 -10.40
C PRO A 18 20.51 31.72 -11.53
N PRO A 19 21.27 32.13 -12.58
CA PRO A 19 21.49 31.33 -13.78
C PRO A 19 22.60 30.26 -13.64
N TYR A 20 22.49 29.20 -14.46
CA TYR A 20 23.45 28.12 -14.63
C TYR A 20 24.88 28.59 -14.99
N PRO A 21 25.94 27.89 -14.54
CA PRO A 21 27.30 28.08 -15.07
C PRO A 21 27.56 27.27 -16.37
N PRO A 22 28.56 27.68 -17.18
CA PRO A 22 28.72 27.27 -18.57
C PRO A 22 29.55 25.98 -18.78
N THR A 23 29.41 25.47 -20.01
CA THR A 23 30.16 24.39 -20.66
C THR A 23 31.68 24.55 -20.58
N PHE A 24 32.38 23.51 -20.10
CA PHE A 24 33.83 23.40 -20.20
C PHE A 24 34.24 22.70 -21.50
N GLY A 25 35.16 23.36 -22.21
CA GLY A 25 35.70 22.95 -23.50
C GLY A 25 36.70 21.80 -23.44
N ALA A 26 36.92 21.24 -24.62
CA ALA A 26 37.96 20.26 -24.92
C ALA A 26 39.38 20.85 -24.77
N PRO A 27 40.38 20.02 -24.43
CA PRO A 27 41.76 20.28 -24.78
C PRO A 27 42.30 19.34 -25.86
N GLN A 28 43.27 19.90 -26.56
CA GLN A 28 43.93 19.45 -27.77
C GLN A 28 44.83 18.21 -27.62
N GLN A 29 45.00 17.59 -28.79
CA GLN A 29 46.14 16.83 -29.29
C GLN A 29 47.47 17.01 -28.53
N SER A 30 48.12 15.87 -28.25
CA SER A 30 49.58 15.80 -28.19
C SER A 30 50.09 14.61 -29.01
N CYS A 31 51.14 14.91 -29.77
CA CYS A 31 51.88 14.05 -30.70
C CYS A 31 52.58 12.86 -30.03
N GLY A 32 52.87 11.83 -30.82
CA GLY A 32 54.01 10.95 -30.57
C GLY A 32 53.85 9.53 -31.09
N ALA A 33 53.99 9.32 -32.40
CA ALA A 33 54.24 7.99 -32.96
C ALA A 33 55.75 7.72 -33.03
N PRO A 34 56.21 6.49 -32.75
CA PRO A 34 57.41 5.96 -33.37
C PRO A 34 57.06 4.90 -34.43
N LEU A 35 57.63 5.09 -35.61
CA LEU A 35 57.73 4.11 -36.68
C LEU A 35 58.69 2.99 -36.27
N SER A 36 58.31 1.73 -36.45
CA SER A 36 59.10 0.70 -37.17
C SER A 36 58.51 -0.70 -36.99
N ALA A 37 58.23 -1.36 -38.11
CA ALA A 37 58.68 -2.72 -38.46
C ALA A 37 57.82 -3.25 -39.62
N VAL A 38 58.41 -3.28 -40.81
CA VAL A 38 57.85 -3.85 -42.04
C VAL A 38 58.12 -5.36 -42.04
N PRO A 39 57.13 -6.25 -42.19
CA PRO A 39 57.38 -7.64 -42.54
C PRO A 39 57.54 -7.78 -44.06
N ARG A 40 58.62 -8.48 -44.45
CA ARG A 40 58.94 -8.84 -45.83
C ARG A 40 57.83 -9.69 -46.46
N TYR A 41 57.43 -9.30 -47.66
CA TYR A 41 56.48 -10.01 -48.51
C TYR A 41 57.18 -11.19 -49.20
N THR A 42 56.83 -12.43 -48.85
CA THR A 42 57.19 -13.62 -49.62
C THR A 42 56.08 -13.93 -50.61
N ALA A 43 56.42 -13.95 -51.89
CA ALA A 43 55.52 -14.29 -52.99
C ALA A 43 55.15 -15.78 -52.93
N GLY A 44 53.87 -16.07 -52.67
CA GLY A 44 53.28 -17.41 -52.67
C GLY A 44 52.15 -17.51 -53.70
N ARG A 45 52.44 -18.26 -54.78
CA ARG A 45 51.60 -18.76 -55.88
C ARG A 45 50.07 -18.58 -55.83
N ARG A 46 49.53 -18.10 -56.96
CA ARG A 46 48.14 -18.27 -57.40
C ARG A 46 47.78 -19.77 -57.50
N ALA A 47 46.70 -20.17 -56.84
CA ALA A 47 45.96 -21.39 -57.17
C ALA A 47 44.46 -21.26 -56.82
N SER A 48 43.61 -21.57 -57.81
CA SER A 48 42.18 -21.95 -57.78
C SER A 48 41.16 -21.06 -57.05
N GLY A 49 40.53 -20.14 -57.79
CA GLY A 49 39.44 -19.26 -57.33
C GLY A 49 38.00 -19.71 -57.61
N ARG A 50 37.71 -21.00 -57.86
CA ARG A 50 36.33 -21.48 -58.16
C ARG A 50 35.69 -22.36 -57.09
N THR A 51 36.44 -22.95 -56.16
CA THR A 51 35.89 -23.80 -55.09
C THR A 51 35.66 -23.06 -53.76
N ALA A 52 36.32 -21.92 -53.54
CA ALA A 52 36.19 -21.14 -52.30
C ALA A 52 34.87 -20.34 -52.18
N ARG A 53 34.28 -19.89 -53.31
CA ARG A 53 33.03 -19.13 -53.30
C ARG A 53 31.82 -19.96 -52.86
N HIS A 54 31.72 -21.21 -53.32
CA HIS A 54 30.62 -22.09 -52.92
C HIS A 54 30.68 -22.54 -51.44
N ALA A 55 31.88 -22.66 -50.86
CA ALA A 55 32.04 -22.95 -49.44
C ALA A 55 31.68 -21.74 -48.55
N GLN A 56 31.94 -20.50 -49.00
CA GLN A 56 31.56 -19.28 -48.28
C GLN A 56 30.05 -19.01 -48.32
N GLU A 57 29.37 -19.30 -49.43
CA GLU A 57 27.91 -19.15 -49.55
C GLU A 57 27.17 -20.14 -48.64
N ALA A 58 27.57 -21.42 -48.63
CA ALA A 58 26.98 -22.43 -47.75
C ALA A 58 27.22 -22.12 -46.25
N ALA A 59 28.40 -21.58 -45.90
CA ALA A 59 28.70 -21.16 -44.54
C ALA A 59 27.90 -19.91 -44.11
N MET A 60 27.61 -18.97 -45.02
CA MET A 60 26.76 -17.82 -44.74
C MET A 60 25.29 -18.23 -44.54
N HIS A 61 24.74 -19.10 -45.40
CA HIS A 61 23.37 -19.61 -45.22
C HIS A 61 23.21 -20.35 -43.90
N ARG A 62 24.19 -21.18 -43.53
CA ARG A 62 24.17 -21.94 -42.27
C ARG A 62 24.32 -21.07 -41.02
N ARG A 63 25.02 -19.93 -41.11
CA ARG A 63 25.11 -18.93 -40.02
C ARG A 63 23.85 -18.07 -39.93
N TRP A 64 23.23 -17.76 -41.06
CA TRP A 64 21.99 -16.99 -41.13
C TRP A 64 20.79 -17.80 -40.62
N THR A 65 20.67 -19.08 -40.97
CA THR A 65 19.63 -19.97 -40.44
C THR A 65 19.78 -20.22 -38.93
N SER A 66 21.02 -20.34 -38.44
CA SER A 66 21.29 -20.51 -37.00
C SER A 66 21.00 -19.23 -36.19
N MET A 67 21.26 -18.05 -36.75
CA MET A 67 20.90 -16.78 -36.11
C MET A 67 19.39 -16.58 -36.03
N VAL A 68 18.66 -16.82 -37.13
CA VAL A 68 17.18 -16.69 -37.15
C VAL A 68 16.53 -17.69 -36.18
N SER A 69 17.06 -18.91 -36.09
CA SER A 69 16.56 -19.92 -35.15
C SER A 69 16.83 -19.54 -33.69
N ALA A 70 18.01 -18.99 -33.37
CA ALA A 70 18.33 -18.53 -32.02
C ALA A 70 17.47 -17.33 -31.59
N THR A 71 17.14 -16.43 -32.51
CA THR A 71 16.23 -15.29 -32.22
C THR A 71 14.78 -15.76 -32.01
N LEU A 72 14.31 -16.74 -32.79
CA LEU A 72 12.98 -17.35 -32.60
C LEU A 72 12.86 -18.12 -31.28
N VAL A 73 13.92 -18.81 -30.86
CA VAL A 73 13.96 -19.50 -29.55
C VAL A 73 14.00 -18.47 -28.40
N ALA A 74 14.77 -17.39 -28.53
CA ALA A 74 14.79 -16.32 -27.53
C ALA A 74 13.43 -15.60 -27.41
N LEU A 75 12.75 -15.35 -28.54
CA LEU A 75 11.41 -14.75 -28.57
C LEU A 75 10.34 -15.66 -27.97
N THR A 76 10.42 -16.97 -28.19
CA THR A 76 9.47 -17.94 -27.61
C THR A 76 9.69 -18.13 -26.11
N ILE A 77 10.94 -18.12 -25.63
CA ILE A 77 11.24 -18.15 -24.18
C ILE A 77 10.74 -16.86 -23.49
N LEU A 78 10.89 -15.70 -24.13
CA LEU A 78 10.41 -14.43 -23.58
C LEU A 78 8.87 -14.33 -23.57
N ALA A 79 8.21 -14.94 -24.56
CA ALA A 79 6.75 -15.05 -24.61
C ALA A 79 6.20 -16.03 -23.56
N ALA A 80 6.86 -17.17 -23.35
CA ALA A 80 6.47 -18.14 -22.32
C ALA A 80 6.66 -17.60 -20.90
N ALA A 81 7.75 -16.87 -20.64
CA ALA A 81 7.97 -16.21 -19.34
C ALA A 81 6.94 -15.11 -19.03
N ARG A 82 6.39 -14.44 -20.08
CA ARG A 82 5.26 -13.52 -19.91
C ARG A 82 3.94 -14.26 -19.62
N ALA A 83 3.73 -15.43 -20.23
CA ALA A 83 2.52 -16.23 -20.05
C ALA A 83 2.39 -16.78 -18.62
N ASP A 84 3.46 -17.30 -18.02
CA ASP A 84 3.42 -17.81 -16.64
C ASP A 84 3.30 -16.68 -15.59
N ALA A 85 3.84 -15.49 -15.88
CA ALA A 85 3.67 -14.32 -15.03
C ALA A 85 2.24 -13.72 -15.07
N GLN A 86 1.43 -14.09 -16.07
CA GLN A 86 0.09 -13.52 -16.30
C GLN A 86 -1.07 -14.42 -15.86
N ASP A 87 -0.86 -15.70 -15.51
CA ASP A 87 -1.95 -16.57 -15.07
C ASP A 87 -2.31 -16.37 -13.58
N ARG A 88 -2.71 -15.13 -13.24
CA ARG A 88 -3.29 -14.76 -11.92
C ARG A 88 -4.59 -15.51 -11.60
N SER A 89 -5.24 -16.11 -12.61
CA SER A 89 -6.45 -16.92 -12.40
C SER A 89 -6.18 -18.12 -11.48
N ARG A 90 -4.95 -18.65 -11.49
CA ARG A 90 -4.52 -19.77 -10.64
C ARG A 90 -4.19 -19.36 -9.21
N THR A 91 -3.78 -18.12 -8.97
CA THR A 91 -3.30 -17.67 -7.64
C THR A 91 -4.43 -17.20 -6.73
N LYS A 92 -5.67 -17.03 -7.22
CA LYS A 92 -6.78 -16.39 -6.48
C LYS A 92 -6.36 -15.05 -5.86
N GLU A 93 -5.49 -14.32 -6.56
CA GLU A 93 -5.03 -13.00 -6.19
C GLU A 93 -5.96 -11.94 -6.79
N VAL A 94 -6.22 -10.88 -6.03
CA VAL A 94 -6.92 -9.69 -6.52
C VAL A 94 -5.98 -8.49 -6.41
N VAL A 95 -5.80 -7.78 -7.53
CA VAL A 95 -4.96 -6.59 -7.63
C VAL A 95 -5.84 -5.36 -7.73
N VAL A 96 -5.72 -4.45 -6.76
CA VAL A 96 -6.50 -3.22 -6.67
C VAL A 96 -5.63 -2.02 -7.02
N GLY A 97 -5.96 -1.28 -8.07
CA GLY A 97 -5.30 -0.04 -8.46
C GLY A 97 -5.87 1.17 -7.71
N LEU A 98 -5.00 1.85 -6.96
CA LEU A 98 -5.32 3.04 -6.18
C LEU A 98 -4.45 4.23 -6.61
N GLY A 99 -4.98 5.44 -6.49
CA GLY A 99 -4.24 6.68 -6.79
C GLY A 99 -3.25 7.11 -5.70
N ALA A 100 -3.32 6.53 -4.51
CA ALA A 100 -2.47 6.90 -3.38
C ALA A 100 -2.26 5.72 -2.42
N GLU A 101 -1.13 5.74 -1.73
CA GLU A 101 -0.76 4.77 -0.69
C GLU A 101 -1.32 5.17 0.69
N PRO A 102 -1.34 4.27 1.69
CA PRO A 102 -1.78 4.62 3.04
C PRO A 102 -0.75 5.54 3.70
N ARG A 103 -1.19 6.44 4.58
CA ARG A 103 -0.26 7.31 5.33
C ARG A 103 0.40 6.60 6.50
N THR A 104 -0.24 5.56 7.02
CA THR A 104 0.23 4.71 8.12
C THR A 104 -0.47 3.37 8.03
N MET A 105 0.15 2.29 8.52
CA MET A 105 -0.53 1.02 8.71
C MET A 105 -1.08 0.83 10.13
N LEU A 106 -0.92 1.83 11.00
CA LEU A 106 -1.41 1.79 12.37
C LEU A 106 -2.86 2.25 12.45
N ALA A 107 -3.72 1.39 13.01
CA ALA A 107 -5.10 1.72 13.31
C ALA A 107 -5.21 2.84 14.36
N ALA A 108 -6.37 3.52 14.38
CA ALA A 108 -6.69 4.57 15.36
C ALA A 108 -5.68 5.75 15.41
N THR A 109 -4.94 6.01 14.33
CA THR A 109 -4.02 7.17 14.24
C THR A 109 -4.59 8.31 13.38
N ILE A 110 -5.12 8.01 12.19
CA ILE A 110 -5.44 9.03 11.19
C ILE A 110 -6.85 8.93 10.63
N VAL A 111 -7.50 10.08 10.46
CA VAL A 111 -8.77 10.20 9.74
C VAL A 111 -8.47 10.37 8.26
N ASP A 112 -8.48 9.26 7.52
CA ASP A 112 -8.12 9.23 6.10
C ASP A 112 -8.82 8.08 5.39
N TRP A 113 -9.70 8.38 4.44
CA TRP A 113 -10.47 7.34 3.73
C TRP A 113 -9.57 6.37 2.95
N THR A 114 -8.56 6.88 2.25
CA THR A 114 -7.63 6.04 1.48
C THR A 114 -6.91 5.06 2.39
N THR A 115 -6.33 5.54 3.49
CA THR A 115 -5.65 4.70 4.49
C THR A 115 -6.60 3.69 5.10
N ASN A 116 -7.78 4.14 5.57
CA ASN A 116 -8.71 3.29 6.30
C ASN A 116 -9.27 2.16 5.43
N ASN A 117 -9.50 2.38 4.13
CA ASN A 117 -9.94 1.34 3.21
C ASN A 117 -8.97 0.15 3.18
N MET A 118 -7.66 0.40 3.29
CA MET A 118 -6.65 -0.67 3.36
C MET A 118 -6.56 -1.29 4.76
N LEU A 119 -6.71 -0.49 5.81
CA LEU A 119 -6.69 -0.97 7.20
C LEU A 119 -7.87 -1.89 7.54
N GLU A 120 -9.05 -1.66 6.97
CA GLU A 120 -10.23 -2.52 7.19
C GLU A 120 -10.05 -3.97 6.71
N HIS A 121 -9.03 -4.26 5.88
CA HIS A 121 -8.66 -5.63 5.54
C HIS A 121 -7.83 -6.33 6.63
N ILE A 122 -7.17 -5.55 7.49
CA ILE A 122 -6.23 -6.03 8.52
C ILE A 122 -6.89 -6.00 9.90
N TYR A 123 -7.72 -5.00 10.18
CA TYR A 123 -8.34 -4.75 11.47
C TYR A 123 -9.86 -4.85 11.37
N ASP A 124 -10.50 -5.35 12.43
CA ASP A 124 -11.96 -5.24 12.56
C ASP A 124 -12.36 -4.12 13.53
N ARG A 125 -13.58 -3.63 13.34
CA ARG A 125 -14.26 -2.63 14.18
C ARG A 125 -15.12 -3.28 15.26
N LEU A 126 -15.52 -2.52 16.29
CA LEU A 126 -16.42 -3.02 17.34
C LEU A 126 -17.78 -3.40 16.77
N LEU A 127 -18.40 -2.48 16.05
CA LEU A 127 -19.65 -2.70 15.33
C LEU A 127 -19.41 -2.49 13.84
N ASP A 128 -20.29 -3.03 13.01
CA ASP A 128 -20.30 -2.82 11.57
C ASP A 128 -21.60 -2.11 11.17
N ARG A 129 -21.76 -1.73 9.91
CA ARG A 129 -23.02 -1.20 9.40
C ARG A 129 -23.64 -2.16 8.41
N ASP A 130 -24.96 -2.30 8.48
CA ASP A 130 -25.70 -2.99 7.44
C ASP A 130 -25.65 -2.19 6.14
N ALA A 131 -25.27 -2.84 5.03
CA ALA A 131 -25.03 -2.16 3.77
C ALA A 131 -26.29 -1.57 3.12
N LYS A 132 -27.49 -2.03 3.52
CA LYS A 132 -28.76 -1.57 2.94
C LYS A 132 -29.42 -0.48 3.80
N THR A 133 -29.45 -0.72 5.11
CA THR A 133 -30.15 0.14 6.07
C THR A 133 -29.24 1.14 6.75
N PHE A 134 -27.92 0.99 6.62
CA PHE A 134 -26.89 1.75 7.33
C PHE A 134 -27.03 1.70 8.85
N LYS A 135 -27.77 0.76 9.42
CA LYS A 135 -27.88 0.61 10.87
C LYS A 135 -26.66 -0.12 11.44
N PRO A 136 -26.23 0.20 12.67
CA PRO A 136 -25.22 -0.57 13.39
C PRO A 136 -25.62 -2.04 13.51
N LYS A 137 -24.68 -2.94 13.29
CA LYS A 137 -24.81 -4.40 13.46
C LYS A 137 -23.58 -4.97 14.19
N PRO A 138 -23.69 -6.16 14.80
CA PRO A 138 -22.58 -6.79 15.51
C PRO A 138 -21.32 -7.02 14.66
N MET A 139 -20.14 -6.82 15.25
CA MET A 139 -18.85 -7.25 14.71
C MET A 139 -17.97 -7.85 15.81
N LEU A 140 -16.89 -7.17 16.26
CA LEU A 140 -16.12 -7.60 17.42
C LEU A 140 -16.91 -7.46 18.73
N ALA A 141 -17.82 -6.50 18.81
CA ALA A 141 -18.87 -6.45 19.81
C ALA A 141 -20.14 -7.13 19.28
N THR A 142 -20.72 -7.98 20.12
CA THR A 142 -21.92 -8.77 19.83
C THR A 142 -23.20 -8.06 20.26
N GLU A 143 -23.13 -7.29 21.34
CA GLU A 143 -24.25 -6.57 21.93
C GLU A 143 -23.77 -5.27 22.57
N TRP A 144 -24.67 -4.30 22.70
CA TRP A 144 -24.44 -3.07 23.44
C TRP A 144 -25.72 -2.58 24.13
N LYS A 145 -25.57 -1.86 25.24
CA LYS A 145 -26.69 -1.24 25.95
C LYS A 145 -26.26 0.07 26.62
N ILE A 146 -27.23 0.96 26.82
CA ILE A 146 -27.09 2.15 27.65
C ILE A 146 -27.29 1.70 29.10
N VAL A 147 -26.29 1.93 29.96
CA VAL A 147 -26.37 1.64 31.40
C VAL A 147 -26.95 2.84 32.16
N ASN A 148 -26.56 4.05 31.76
CA ASN A 148 -27.09 5.33 32.21
C ASN A 148 -26.72 6.41 31.17
N ASP A 149 -27.08 7.67 31.43
CA ASP A 149 -26.89 8.81 30.52
C ASP A 149 -25.47 8.96 29.96
N THR A 150 -24.44 8.51 30.68
CA THR A 150 -23.02 8.67 30.30
C THR A 150 -22.26 7.36 30.19
N THR A 151 -22.93 6.21 30.27
CA THR A 151 -22.26 4.90 30.28
C THR A 151 -22.89 3.94 29.28
N TRP A 152 -22.06 3.45 28.36
CA TRP A 152 -22.42 2.39 27.42
C TRP A 152 -21.64 1.11 27.76
N GLU A 153 -22.32 -0.03 27.78
CA GLU A 153 -21.70 -1.35 27.96
C GLU A 153 -21.74 -2.13 26.65
N PHE A 154 -20.63 -2.77 26.29
CA PHE A 154 -20.50 -3.64 25.13
C PHE A 154 -20.08 -5.04 25.55
N LYS A 155 -20.71 -6.06 24.96
CA LYS A 155 -20.32 -7.46 25.08
C LYS A 155 -19.48 -7.86 23.87
N LEU A 156 -18.29 -8.39 24.13
CA LEU A 156 -17.30 -8.70 23.11
C LEU A 156 -17.39 -10.16 22.66
N ARG A 157 -17.06 -10.38 21.40
CA ARG A 157 -16.98 -11.70 20.79
C ARG A 157 -15.86 -12.50 21.41
N ARG A 158 -16.19 -13.73 21.81
CA ARG A 158 -15.22 -14.69 22.36
C ARG A 158 -14.52 -15.46 21.22
N GLY A 159 -13.31 -15.94 21.51
CA GLY A 159 -12.55 -16.82 20.60
C GLY A 159 -11.86 -16.12 19.42
N VAL A 160 -11.96 -14.79 19.32
CA VAL A 160 -11.23 -14.01 18.30
C VAL A 160 -9.76 -13.88 18.70
N LYS A 161 -8.87 -14.02 17.72
CA LYS A 161 -7.42 -13.83 17.87
C LYS A 161 -6.92 -12.80 16.88
N PHE A 162 -5.91 -12.06 17.30
CA PHE A 162 -5.09 -11.25 16.42
C PHE A 162 -4.18 -12.14 15.55
N HIS A 163 -3.62 -11.58 14.49
CA HIS A 163 -2.76 -12.31 13.55
C HIS A 163 -1.52 -12.94 14.19
N ASN A 164 -1.06 -12.39 15.32
CA ASN A 164 0.05 -12.91 16.13
C ASN A 164 -0.37 -13.95 17.19
N GLY A 165 -1.65 -14.34 17.23
CA GLY A 165 -2.20 -15.28 18.21
C GLY A 165 -2.66 -14.66 19.54
N GLU A 166 -2.43 -13.37 19.77
CA GLU A 166 -2.94 -12.67 20.95
C GLU A 166 -4.49 -12.74 20.98
N PRO A 167 -5.13 -13.03 22.13
CA PRO A 167 -6.58 -13.04 22.21
C PRO A 167 -7.16 -11.61 22.16
N PHE A 168 -8.26 -11.44 21.43
CA PHE A 168 -9.05 -10.21 21.49
C PHE A 168 -9.90 -10.19 22.78
N THR A 169 -9.75 -9.13 23.56
CA THR A 169 -10.42 -8.92 24.86
C THR A 169 -10.78 -7.45 25.08
N ALA A 170 -11.46 -7.14 26.18
CA ALA A 170 -11.75 -5.79 26.62
C ALA A 170 -10.48 -4.94 26.81
N ALA A 171 -9.35 -5.56 27.15
CA ALA A 171 -8.06 -4.87 27.23
C ALA A 171 -7.61 -4.33 25.86
N SER A 172 -7.88 -5.03 24.75
CA SER A 172 -7.59 -4.58 23.39
C SER A 172 -8.38 -3.33 23.03
N VAL A 173 -9.66 -3.29 23.42
CA VAL A 173 -10.52 -2.12 23.23
C VAL A 173 -10.00 -0.94 24.03
N LYS A 174 -9.74 -1.15 25.33
CA LYS A 174 -9.18 -0.11 26.20
C LYS A 174 -7.88 0.45 25.64
N ALA A 175 -6.91 -0.41 25.32
CA ALA A 175 -5.60 0.02 24.83
C ALA A 175 -5.69 0.83 23.52
N THR A 176 -6.60 0.45 22.61
CA THR A 176 -6.82 1.16 21.35
C THR A 176 -7.37 2.56 21.58
N ILE A 177 -8.38 2.69 22.46
CA ILE A 177 -9.03 3.97 22.74
C ILE A 177 -8.13 4.87 23.58
N ASP A 178 -7.43 4.30 24.56
CA ASP A 178 -6.43 5.02 25.35
C ASP A 178 -5.31 5.55 24.44
N TYR A 179 -4.83 4.75 23.48
CA TYR A 179 -3.88 5.21 22.46
C TYR A 179 -4.45 6.37 21.64
N ALA A 180 -5.69 6.25 21.15
CA ALA A 180 -6.33 7.29 20.34
C ALA A 180 -6.54 8.60 21.11
N LEU A 181 -6.68 8.54 22.44
CA LEU A 181 -6.90 9.70 23.31
C LEU A 181 -5.61 10.30 23.87
N ASP A 182 -4.51 9.54 23.89
CA ASP A 182 -3.22 10.01 24.37
C ASP A 182 -2.70 11.14 23.45
N PRO A 183 -2.46 12.36 23.96
CA PRO A 183 -1.88 13.45 23.17
C PRO A 183 -0.52 13.10 22.54
N ALA A 184 0.26 12.20 23.16
CA ALA A 184 1.54 11.75 22.63
C ALA A 184 1.40 10.91 21.36
N SER A 185 0.25 10.23 21.17
CA SER A 185 -0.05 9.49 19.94
C SER A 185 -0.24 10.40 18.72
N LYS A 186 -0.59 11.67 18.96
CA LYS A 186 -1.02 12.64 17.93
C LYS A 186 -2.16 12.10 17.06
N SER A 187 -2.99 11.21 17.59
CA SER A 187 -4.12 10.65 16.88
C SER A 187 -5.16 11.72 16.53
N HIS A 188 -5.65 11.68 15.30
CA HIS A 188 -6.75 12.55 14.83
C HIS A 188 -8.10 12.17 15.46
N PHE A 189 -8.19 11.01 16.11
CA PHE A 189 -9.42 10.54 16.76
C PHE A 189 -9.61 11.02 18.20
N ALA A 190 -8.69 11.85 18.73
CA ALA A 190 -8.81 12.47 20.05
C ALA A 190 -9.87 13.60 20.13
N THR A 191 -10.45 14.01 19.00
CA THR A 191 -11.44 15.11 18.95
C THR A 191 -12.83 14.64 19.39
N ALA A 192 -13.68 15.59 19.80
CA ALA A 192 -15.07 15.31 20.22
C ALA A 192 -15.96 14.72 19.11
N ALA A 193 -15.56 14.83 17.84
CA ALA A 193 -16.22 14.17 16.72
C ALA A 193 -16.01 12.64 16.73
N TYR A 194 -14.97 12.17 17.43
CA TYR A 194 -14.62 10.77 17.58
C TYR A 194 -14.55 10.46 19.09
N TRP A 195 -13.40 10.06 19.63
CA TRP A 195 -13.31 9.53 20.99
C TRP A 195 -13.15 10.59 22.07
N GLY A 196 -12.95 11.87 21.75
CA GLY A 196 -12.63 12.93 22.72
C GLY A 196 -13.66 13.18 23.83
N LEU A 197 -14.89 12.68 23.68
CA LEU A 197 -15.92 12.70 24.71
C LEU A 197 -15.86 11.51 25.68
N VAL A 198 -15.09 10.48 25.37
CA VAL A 198 -14.79 9.38 26.30
C VAL A 198 -13.91 9.92 27.42
N LYS A 199 -14.36 9.69 28.65
CA LYS A 199 -13.62 9.96 29.88
C LYS A 199 -12.77 8.75 30.28
N ASP A 200 -13.35 7.55 30.16
CA ASP A 200 -12.71 6.30 30.57
C ASP A 200 -13.29 5.12 29.79
N VAL A 201 -12.44 4.10 29.60
CA VAL A 201 -12.82 2.78 29.10
C VAL A 201 -12.52 1.77 30.19
N GLN A 202 -13.57 1.24 30.80
CA GLN A 202 -13.50 0.31 31.93
C GLN A 202 -13.58 -1.13 31.44
N VAL A 203 -12.59 -1.92 31.83
CA VAL A 203 -12.62 -3.38 31.67
C VAL A 203 -13.41 -3.95 32.85
N VAL A 204 -14.65 -4.39 32.59
CA VAL A 204 -15.49 -5.04 33.61
C VAL A 204 -15.08 -6.50 33.77
N ASP A 205 -14.85 -7.17 32.63
CA ASP A 205 -14.26 -8.50 32.51
C ASP A 205 -13.63 -8.64 31.11
N ASP A 206 -13.02 -9.77 30.80
CA ASP A 206 -12.33 -10.01 29.53
C ASP A 206 -13.19 -9.77 28.28
N TYR A 207 -14.52 -9.88 28.39
CA TYR A 207 -15.46 -9.75 27.28
C TYR A 207 -16.56 -8.72 27.54
N THR A 208 -16.38 -7.86 28.53
CA THR A 208 -17.30 -6.76 28.83
C THR A 208 -16.51 -5.48 29.04
N VAL A 209 -16.80 -4.47 28.22
CA VAL A 209 -16.19 -3.15 28.31
C VAL A 209 -17.26 -2.09 28.51
N ARG A 210 -16.98 -1.10 29.35
CA ARG A 210 -17.84 0.08 29.51
C ARG A 210 -17.12 1.33 29.05
N PHE A 211 -17.78 2.09 28.19
CA PHE A 211 -17.35 3.44 27.84
C PHE A 211 -18.07 4.43 28.74
N VAL A 212 -17.31 5.19 29.51
CA VAL A 212 -17.80 6.29 30.34
C VAL A 212 -17.49 7.60 29.62
N THR A 213 -18.50 8.42 29.37
CA THR A 213 -18.37 9.69 28.64
C THR A 213 -18.45 10.89 29.58
N LYS A 214 -17.91 12.03 29.14
CA LYS A 214 -17.92 13.29 29.89
C LYS A 214 -19.34 13.90 30.00
N GLN A 215 -20.20 13.57 29.05
CA GLN A 215 -21.58 14.04 28.91
C GLN A 215 -22.37 13.00 28.10
N PRO A 216 -23.71 13.08 28.05
CA PRO A 216 -24.50 12.19 27.21
C PRO A 216 -24.03 12.24 25.76
N TRP A 217 -23.74 11.06 25.20
CA TRP A 217 -23.22 10.94 23.84
C TRP A 217 -23.91 9.80 23.08
N PRO A 218 -25.08 10.06 22.48
CA PRO A 218 -25.85 9.07 21.72
C PRO A 218 -25.09 8.49 20.51
N ASN A 219 -24.18 9.27 19.92
CA ASN A 219 -23.40 8.89 18.74
C ASN A 219 -22.29 7.87 19.02
N LEU A 220 -22.13 7.39 20.26
CA LEU A 220 -21.08 6.42 20.60
C LEU A 220 -21.20 5.14 19.75
N VAL A 221 -22.42 4.67 19.50
CA VAL A 221 -22.67 3.47 18.67
C VAL A 221 -22.22 3.70 17.22
N ASP A 222 -22.46 4.90 16.68
CA ASP A 222 -21.97 5.26 15.34
C ASP A 222 -20.44 5.31 15.31
N SER A 223 -19.80 5.90 16.32
CA SER A 223 -18.34 5.89 16.45
C SER A 223 -17.75 4.48 16.56
N ALA A 224 -18.44 3.57 17.26
CA ALA A 224 -18.04 2.17 17.35
C ALA A 224 -18.24 1.39 16.04
N SER A 225 -19.04 1.93 15.10
CA SER A 225 -19.41 1.29 13.82
C SER A 225 -18.55 1.72 12.63
N LEU A 226 -17.58 2.62 12.84
CA LEU A 226 -16.80 3.25 11.78
C LEU A 226 -15.30 2.94 11.93
N THR A 227 -14.50 3.41 10.99
CA THR A 227 -13.05 3.17 10.91
C THR A 227 -12.25 3.74 12.09
N ASN A 228 -12.86 4.61 12.90
CA ASN A 228 -12.27 5.08 14.15
C ASN A 228 -12.31 4.02 15.27
N SER A 229 -12.97 2.88 15.05
CA SER A 229 -13.05 1.77 16.00
C SER A 229 -12.23 0.54 15.60
N LEU A 230 -11.23 0.66 14.72
CA LEU A 230 -10.34 -0.45 14.35
C LEU A 230 -9.44 -0.84 15.53
N ILE A 231 -9.60 -2.07 16.05
CA ILE A 231 -9.02 -2.48 17.33
C ILE A 231 -7.60 -3.07 17.18
N MET A 232 -6.68 -2.59 18.01
CA MET A 232 -5.29 -3.05 18.08
C MET A 232 -5.05 -4.07 19.21
N PRO A 233 -4.04 -4.95 19.06
CA PRO A 233 -3.60 -5.87 20.11
C PRO A 233 -2.96 -5.10 21.28
N ALA A 234 -3.49 -5.27 22.50
CA ALA A 234 -3.05 -4.52 23.67
C ALA A 234 -1.60 -4.86 24.07
N LYS A 235 -1.26 -6.16 24.08
CA LYS A 235 0.07 -6.61 24.48
C LYS A 235 1.10 -6.21 23.44
N ALA A 236 0.84 -6.46 22.15
CA ALA A 236 1.75 -6.03 21.10
C ALA A 236 1.91 -4.50 21.02
N LEU A 237 0.85 -3.72 21.25
CA LEU A 237 0.95 -2.26 21.33
C LEU A 237 1.87 -1.80 22.47
N LYS A 238 1.77 -2.43 23.64
CA LYS A 238 2.61 -2.15 24.79
C LYS A 238 4.08 -2.58 24.60
N GLU A 239 4.31 -3.77 24.05
CA GLU A 239 5.64 -4.39 23.97
C GLU A 239 6.45 -3.94 22.74
N LEU A 240 5.79 -3.81 21.58
CA LEU A 240 6.44 -3.42 20.32
C LEU A 240 6.40 -1.92 20.08
N GLY A 241 5.37 -1.25 20.60
CA GLY A 241 5.12 0.16 20.40
C GLY A 241 4.48 0.49 19.03
N PRO A 242 3.94 1.72 18.90
CA PRO A 242 3.18 2.13 17.72
C PRO A 242 4.01 2.14 16.44
N ALA A 243 5.30 2.50 16.50
CA ALA A 243 6.16 2.53 15.32
C ALA A 243 6.32 1.13 14.69
N LYS A 244 6.55 0.10 15.51
CA LYS A 244 6.67 -1.28 15.01
C LYS A 244 5.36 -1.83 14.47
N LEU A 245 4.24 -1.47 15.08
CA LEU A 245 2.91 -1.82 14.55
C LEU A 245 2.54 -1.03 13.29
N ALA A 246 3.09 0.17 13.09
CA ALA A 246 2.95 0.90 11.84
C ALA A 246 3.80 0.27 10.70
N ASP A 247 4.94 -0.34 11.04
CA ASP A 247 5.77 -1.06 10.06
C ASP A 247 5.20 -2.45 9.73
N LYS A 248 4.67 -3.15 10.75
CA LYS A 248 4.13 -4.51 10.67
C LYS A 248 2.81 -4.57 11.44
N PRO A 249 1.70 -4.18 10.80
CA PRO A 249 0.40 -4.13 11.47
C PRO A 249 -0.08 -5.53 11.82
N ILE A 250 -0.73 -5.61 12.98
CA ILE A 250 -1.31 -6.83 13.54
C ILE A 250 -2.75 -6.49 13.90
N GLY A 251 -3.72 -7.13 13.25
CA GLY A 251 -5.14 -6.95 13.54
C GLY A 251 -5.87 -8.28 13.68
N THR A 252 -7.19 -8.25 13.70
CA THR A 252 -8.06 -9.44 13.77
C THR A 252 -8.67 -9.82 12.41
N GLY A 253 -8.45 -8.99 11.39
CA GLY A 253 -9.16 -8.99 10.12
C GLY A 253 -8.85 -10.19 9.20
N PRO A 254 -9.51 -10.23 8.04
CA PRO A 254 -9.44 -11.34 7.09
C PRO A 254 -8.11 -11.45 6.35
N PHE A 255 -7.25 -10.43 6.37
CA PHE A 255 -5.93 -10.45 5.74
C PHE A 255 -4.82 -10.04 6.70
N LYS A 256 -3.67 -10.71 6.59
CA LYS A 256 -2.42 -10.44 7.30
C LYS A 256 -1.48 -9.64 6.41
N PHE A 257 -0.66 -8.79 7.02
CA PHE A 257 0.35 -8.02 6.31
C PHE A 257 1.49 -8.89 5.80
N VAL A 258 1.91 -8.68 4.54
CA VAL A 258 3.09 -9.33 3.94
C VAL A 258 4.19 -8.31 3.72
N GLU A 259 3.92 -7.27 2.91
CA GLU A 259 4.91 -6.28 2.50
C GLU A 259 4.23 -4.96 2.17
N TRP A 260 4.92 -3.85 2.47
CA TRP A 260 4.59 -2.54 1.93
C TRP A 260 5.84 -1.91 1.32
N ARG A 261 5.82 -1.77 -0.02
CA ARG A 261 6.80 -1.01 -0.77
C ARG A 261 6.21 0.36 -1.05
N ARG A 262 6.81 1.37 -0.43
CA ARG A 262 6.42 2.78 -0.56
C ARG A 262 6.35 3.17 -2.03
N ASP A 263 5.31 3.92 -2.38
CA ASP A 263 5.01 4.38 -3.74
C ASP A 263 4.81 3.29 -4.80
N GLU A 264 4.80 2.01 -4.41
CA GLU A 264 4.66 0.89 -5.34
C GLU A 264 3.44 0.02 -5.01
N ARG A 265 3.43 -0.64 -3.86
CA ARG A 265 2.38 -1.61 -3.51
C ARG A 265 2.30 -1.96 -2.02
N LEU A 266 1.12 -2.36 -1.59
CA LEU A 266 0.85 -3.06 -0.33
C LEU A 266 0.31 -4.45 -0.64
N VAL A 267 0.93 -5.48 -0.06
CA VAL A 267 0.56 -6.89 -0.24
C VAL A 267 0.04 -7.45 1.07
N LEU A 268 -1.16 -8.02 1.03
CA LEU A 268 -1.78 -8.73 2.13
C LEU A 268 -2.11 -10.17 1.74
N GLU A 269 -1.97 -11.11 2.68
CA GLU A 269 -2.33 -12.51 2.48
C GLU A 269 -3.51 -12.92 3.35
N ARG A 270 -4.28 -13.90 2.89
CA ARG A 270 -5.45 -14.40 3.61
C ARG A 270 -5.07 -14.84 5.04
N ASN A 271 -5.87 -14.44 6.01
CA ASN A 271 -5.86 -15.03 7.35
C ASN A 271 -6.69 -16.33 7.33
N PRO A 272 -6.07 -17.53 7.38
CA PRO A 272 -6.81 -18.80 7.36
C PRO A 272 -7.67 -18.98 8.61
N ASP A 273 -7.31 -18.32 9.72
CA ASP A 273 -7.95 -18.44 11.03
C ASP A 273 -8.93 -17.28 11.30
N TYR A 274 -9.37 -16.56 10.26
CA TYR A 274 -10.30 -15.45 10.44
C TYR A 274 -11.62 -15.93 11.06
N TRP A 275 -12.11 -15.19 12.05
CA TRP A 275 -13.22 -15.62 12.90
C TRP A 275 -14.58 -15.67 12.19
N GLN A 276 -14.72 -15.01 11.02
CA GLN A 276 -15.89 -15.17 10.14
C GLN A 276 -15.71 -16.23 9.04
N GLY A 277 -14.61 -16.97 9.08
CA GLY A 277 -14.19 -17.88 8.01
C GLY A 277 -13.21 -17.18 7.05
N PRO A 278 -12.26 -17.94 6.48
CA PRO A 278 -11.24 -17.36 5.59
C PRO A 278 -11.88 -16.76 4.33
N ALA A 279 -11.35 -15.64 3.86
CA ALA A 279 -11.76 -15.06 2.57
C ALA A 279 -11.51 -16.05 1.42
N ASP A 280 -12.25 -15.98 0.31
CA ASP A 280 -12.00 -16.84 -0.87
C ASP A 280 -10.74 -16.45 -1.66
N VAL A 281 -10.37 -15.18 -1.57
CA VAL A 281 -9.16 -14.58 -2.16
C VAL A 281 -7.93 -14.92 -1.31
N SER A 282 -6.86 -15.38 -1.95
CA SER A 282 -5.62 -15.77 -1.27
C SER A 282 -4.73 -14.59 -0.90
N ARG A 283 -4.78 -13.55 -1.73
CA ARG A 283 -3.88 -12.42 -1.69
C ARG A 283 -4.57 -11.20 -2.26
N VAL A 284 -4.39 -10.07 -1.60
CA VAL A 284 -4.81 -8.77 -2.11
C VAL A 284 -3.56 -7.92 -2.26
N THR A 285 -3.35 -7.40 -3.47
CA THR A 285 -2.25 -6.49 -3.77
C THR A 285 -2.82 -5.13 -4.15
N PHE A 286 -2.62 -4.13 -3.31
CA PHE A 286 -2.92 -2.74 -3.64
C PHE A 286 -1.73 -2.17 -4.39
N ARG A 287 -1.93 -1.71 -5.63
CA ARG A 287 -0.91 -1.03 -6.44
C ARG A 287 -1.19 0.46 -6.47
N PHE A 288 -0.16 1.25 -6.23
CA PHE A 288 -0.26 2.71 -6.19
C PHE A 288 0.18 3.27 -7.54
N ILE A 289 -0.79 3.78 -8.30
CA ILE A 289 -0.57 4.33 -9.63
C ILE A 289 -1.26 5.70 -9.63
N PRO A 290 -0.55 6.80 -9.37
CA PRO A 290 -1.19 8.12 -9.17
C PRO A 290 -1.90 8.67 -10.41
N GLU A 291 -1.35 8.43 -11.60
CA GLU A 291 -1.91 8.95 -12.85
C GLU A 291 -3.13 8.11 -13.30
N PHE A 292 -4.23 8.80 -13.61
CA PHE A 292 -5.51 8.16 -13.89
C PHE A 292 -5.51 7.34 -15.19
N SER A 293 -4.96 7.89 -16.27
CA SER A 293 -4.92 7.24 -17.59
C SER A 293 -4.10 5.96 -17.56
N ALA A 294 -3.03 5.92 -16.78
CA ALA A 294 -2.18 4.78 -16.52
C ALA A 294 -2.92 3.72 -15.70
N ARG A 295 -3.68 4.11 -14.67
CA ARG A 295 -4.58 3.18 -13.95
C ARG A 295 -5.63 2.58 -14.88
N MET A 296 -6.26 3.40 -15.72
CA MET A 296 -7.25 2.94 -16.67
C MET A 296 -6.64 1.97 -17.69
N ALA A 297 -5.46 2.29 -18.23
CA ALA A 297 -4.72 1.41 -19.12
C ALA A 297 -4.35 0.07 -18.45
N ALA A 298 -3.95 0.12 -17.17
CA ALA A 298 -3.66 -1.08 -16.37
C ALA A 298 -4.92 -1.94 -16.13
N LEU A 299 -6.09 -1.33 -15.97
CA LEU A 299 -7.36 -2.06 -15.86
C LEU A 299 -7.72 -2.73 -17.20
N LEU A 300 -7.65 -1.97 -18.30
CA LEU A 300 -7.98 -2.44 -19.64
C LEU A 300 -7.04 -3.55 -20.13
N SER A 301 -5.77 -3.53 -19.72
CA SER A 301 -4.79 -4.58 -20.02
C SER A 301 -4.90 -5.79 -19.10
N GLY A 302 -5.76 -5.74 -18.07
CA GLY A 302 -5.91 -6.76 -17.04
C GLY A 302 -4.77 -6.78 -16.03
N GLU A 303 -3.89 -5.78 -15.99
CA GLU A 303 -2.79 -5.65 -15.02
C GLU A 303 -3.29 -5.39 -13.58
N ILE A 304 -4.47 -4.79 -13.44
CA ILE A 304 -5.24 -4.68 -12.20
C ILE A 304 -6.66 -5.22 -12.42
N ASP A 305 -7.30 -5.70 -11.35
CA ASP A 305 -8.64 -6.30 -11.39
C ASP A 305 -9.72 -5.30 -10.95
N ILE A 306 -9.36 -4.37 -10.05
CA ILE A 306 -10.26 -3.34 -9.52
C ILE A 306 -9.58 -1.99 -9.61
N MET A 307 -10.31 -0.96 -10.02
CA MET A 307 -9.85 0.43 -10.02
C MET A 307 -10.81 1.30 -9.20
N LYS A 308 -10.27 2.15 -8.32
CA LYS A 308 -11.02 3.16 -7.57
C LYS A 308 -10.91 4.54 -8.26
N ASP A 309 -11.87 5.42 -7.97
CA ASP A 309 -11.87 6.84 -8.36
C ASP A 309 -11.96 7.04 -9.88
N VAL A 310 -12.91 6.35 -10.52
CA VAL A 310 -13.26 6.55 -11.94
C VAL A 310 -14.23 7.74 -12.06
N PRO A 311 -13.84 8.85 -12.74
CA PRO A 311 -14.73 9.96 -12.99
C PRO A 311 -15.95 9.53 -13.82
N PRO A 312 -17.13 10.15 -13.61
CA PRO A 312 -18.34 9.77 -14.34
C PRO A 312 -18.30 10.07 -15.85
N HIS A 313 -17.31 10.83 -16.31
CA HIS A 313 -17.10 11.19 -17.72
C HIS A 313 -15.88 10.50 -18.35
N ALA A 314 -15.28 9.54 -17.64
CA ALA A 314 -14.17 8.74 -18.15
C ALA A 314 -14.62 7.74 -19.21
#